data_AF-A0A1M6CS46-F1
#
_entry.id   AF-A0A1M6CS46-F1
#
_cell.length_a   1.000
_cell.length_b   1.000
_cell.length_c   1.000
_cell.angle_alpha   90.00
_cell.angle_beta   90.00
_cell.angle_gamma   90.00
#
_symmetry.space_group_name_H-M   'P 1'
#
loop_
_entity.id
_entity.type
_entity.pdbx_description
1 polymer ?
#
loop_
_entity_poly.entity_id
_entity_poly.type
_entity_poly.pdbx_seq_one_letter_code
_entity_poly.pdbx_strand_id
1 'polypeptide(L)' 'MKSTQNKKIEQVKETSMIVGIDVGSEKHYFRAFNWRGIEFTRKPIPFSNSMAGFDMFHSAVAELMENNHLE' A
#
# COMPACT_ATOMS: atom_id res chain seq x y z
N MET A 1 27.83 6.38 13.17
CA MET A 1 26.43 6.03 13.51
C MET A 1 25.65 5.74 12.23
N LYS A 2 24.94 4.60 12.13
CA LYS A 2 24.09 4.23 10.98
C LYS A 2 22.82 5.11 10.94
N SER A 3 23.00 6.41 10.70
CA SER A 3 21.95 7.44 10.78
C SER A 3 20.95 7.41 9.62
N THR A 4 21.11 6.52 8.64
CA THR A 4 20.15 6.38 7.54
C THR A 4 18.94 5.52 7.89
N GLN A 5 19.04 4.60 8.86
CA GLN A 5 17.91 3.76 9.26
C GLN A 5 16.84 4.55 10.02
N ASN A 6 17.24 5.34 11.03
CA ASN A 6 16.28 6.16 11.79
C ASN A 6 15.58 7.17 10.88
N LYS A 7 16.31 7.82 9.97
CA LYS A 7 15.72 8.70 8.96
C LYS A 7 14.68 8.01 8.07
N LYS A 8 14.88 6.73 7.72
CA LYS A 8 13.91 5.94 6.94
C LYS A 8 12.67 5.57 7.77
N ILE A 9 12.83 5.32 9.07
CA ILE A 9 11.71 5.04 9.99
C ILE A 9 10.87 6.31 10.17
N GLU A 10 11.52 7.47 10.36
CA GLU A 10 10.88 8.77 10.52
C GLU A 10 10.06 9.23 9.29
N GLN A 11 10.28 8.62 8.12
CA GLN A 11 9.47 8.90 6.92
C GLN A 11 8.06 8.32 7.01
N VAL A 12 7.84 7.30 7.84
CA VAL A 12 6.53 6.71 8.06
C VAL A 12 5.83 7.50 9.17
N LYS A 13 4.72 8.14 8.83
CA LYS A 13 3.92 8.99 9.73
C LYS A 13 2.59 8.34 10.06
N GLU A 14 1.85 8.95 10.97
CA GLU A 14 0.51 8.49 11.33
C GLU A 14 -0.47 8.52 10.14
N THR A 15 -0.22 9.41 9.18
CA THR A 15 -0.97 9.56 7.93
C THR A 15 -0.50 8.63 6.81
N SER A 16 0.58 7.87 7.01
CA SER A 16 1.13 6.99 5.97
C SER A 16 0.35 5.68 5.85
N MET A 17 0.00 5.34 4.60
CA MET A 17 -0.46 4.00 4.23
C MET A 17 0.68 3.19 3.61
N ILE A 18 0.87 1.94 4.07
CA ILE A 18 1.83 1.01 3.51
C ILE A 18 1.09 0.02 2.62
N VAL A 19 1.47 -0.02 1.34
CA VAL A 19 0.92 -0.97 0.37
C VAL A 19 1.98 -2.02 0.03
N GLY A 20 1.73 -3.27 0.41
CA GLY A 20 2.56 -4.40 0.04
C GLY A 20 1.98 -5.08 -1.21
N ILE A 21 2.80 -5.30 -2.24
CA ILE A 21 2.40 -5.93 -3.50
C ILE A 21 3.22 -7.20 -3.73
N ASP A 22 2.53 -8.32 -3.93
CA ASP A 22 3.08 -9.56 -4.44
C ASP A 22 2.91 -9.59 -5.98
N VAL A 23 4.01 -9.72 -6.70
CA VAL A 23 4.09 -9.50 -8.14
C VAL A 23 4.29 -10.83 -8.87
N GLY A 24 3.21 -11.39 -9.44
CA GLY A 24 3.28 -12.52 -10.37
C GLY A 24 3.34 -12.10 -11.85
N SER A 25 3.62 -13.06 -12.75
CA SER A 25 3.72 -12.80 -14.20
C SER A 25 2.41 -12.36 -14.84
N GLU A 26 1.28 -12.90 -14.38
CA GLU A 26 -0.05 -12.59 -14.93
C GLU A 26 -0.92 -11.78 -13.96
N LYS A 27 -0.69 -11.98 -12.66
CA LYS A 27 -1.55 -11.47 -11.60
C LYS A 27 -0.73 -11.02 -10.41
N HIS A 28 -1.13 -9.90 -9.83
CA HIS A 28 -0.56 -9.31 -8.65
C HIS A 28 -1.59 -9.31 -7.52
N TYR A 29 -1.11 -9.23 -6.29
CA TYR A 29 -1.95 -9.10 -5.10
C TYR A 29 -1.42 -7.99 -4.23
N PHE A 30 -2.30 -7.10 -3.76
CA PHE A 30 -1.92 -6.07 -2.81
C PHE A 30 -2.63 -6.22 -1.47
N ARG A 31 -2.00 -5.68 -0.43
CA ARG A 31 -2.58 -5.42 0.88
C ARG A 31 -2.19 -4.02 1.34
N ALA A 32 -3.09 -3.36 2.03
CA ALA A 32 -2.84 -2.04 2.60
C ALA A 32 -2.89 -2.08 4.13
N PHE A 33 -1.98 -1.36 4.76
CA PHE A 33 -1.84 -1.27 6.22
C PHE A 33 -1.63 0.19 6.64
N ASN A 34 -2.02 0.54 7.85
CA ASN A 34 -1.58 1.80 8.44
C ASN A 34 -0.13 1.72 8.95
N TRP A 35 0.42 2.85 9.39
CA TRP A 35 1.76 2.97 9.97
C TRP A 35 2.06 2.04 11.16
N ARG A 36 1.03 1.52 11.85
CA ARG A 36 1.16 0.55 12.95
C ARG A 36 1.08 -0.90 12.49
N GLY A 37 0.91 -1.16 11.20
CA GLY A 37 0.73 -2.49 10.63
C GLY A 37 -0.69 -3.06 10.76
N ILE A 38 -1.70 -2.23 11.06
CA ILE A 38 -3.11 -2.66 11.08
C ILE A 38 -3.63 -2.72 9.64
N GLU A 39 -4.16 -3.88 9.24
CA GLU A 39 -4.60 -4.15 7.87
C GLU A 39 -5.95 -3.49 7.54
N PHE A 40 -6.01 -2.79 6.40
CA PHE A 40 -7.23 -2.18 5.85
C PHE A 40 -8.00 -3.15 4.95
N THR A 41 -7.31 -3.90 4.09
CA THR A 41 -7.91 -4.70 3.02
C THR A 41 -8.54 -6.02 3.49
N ARG A 42 -8.30 -6.43 4.76
CA ARG A 42 -8.71 -7.70 5.43
C ARG A 42 -8.30 -9.01 4.75
N LYS A 43 -8.05 -8.99 3.44
CA LYS A 43 -7.58 -10.09 2.58
C LYS A 43 -6.75 -9.50 1.43
N PRO A 44 -5.91 -10.31 0.76
CA PRO A 44 -5.22 -9.89 -0.47
C PRO A 44 -6.23 -9.52 -1.57
N ILE A 45 -6.01 -8.38 -2.22
CA ILE A 45 -6.84 -7.93 -3.35
C ILE A 45 -6.07 -8.17 -4.64
N PRO A 46 -6.63 -8.94 -5.59
CA PRO A 46 -5.97 -9.22 -6.86
C PRO A 46 -6.10 -8.08 -7.88
N PHE A 47 -5.08 -7.92 -8.72
CA PHE A 47 -5.17 -7.14 -9.97
C PHE A 47 -4.33 -7.79 -11.08
N SER A 48 -4.70 -7.58 -12.33
CA SER A 48 -3.98 -8.17 -13.48
C SER A 48 -2.71 -7.40 -13.81
N ASN A 49 -1.72 -8.08 -14.40
CA ASN A 49 -0.55 -7.44 -15.01
C ASN A 49 -0.91 -6.78 -16.36
N SER A 50 -1.76 -5.74 -16.31
CA SER A 50 -2.17 -4.92 -17.45
C SER A 50 -2.38 -3.48 -16.99
N MET A 51 -2.39 -2.52 -17.92
CA MET A 51 -2.65 -1.12 -17.59
C MET A 51 -4.00 -0.95 -16.88
N ALA A 52 -5.06 -1.56 -17.40
CA ALA A 52 -6.38 -1.52 -16.78
C ALA A 52 -6.38 -2.12 -15.36
N GLY A 53 -5.64 -3.20 -15.14
CA GLY A 53 -5.47 -3.78 -13.81
C GLY A 53 -4.75 -2.85 -12.84
N PHE A 54 -3.72 -2.14 -13.33
CA PHE A 54 -3.01 -1.13 -12.55
C PHE A 54 -3.90 0.08 -12.22
N ASP A 55 -4.70 0.57 -13.16
CA ASP A 55 -5.63 1.68 -12.93
C ASP A 55 -6.70 1.32 -11.88
N MET A 56 -7.21 0.09 -11.90
CA MET A 56 -8.10 -0.44 -10.87
C MET A 56 -7.41 -0.49 -9.50
N PHE A 57 -6.17 -0.98 -9.45
CA PHE A 57 -5.36 -0.98 -8.23
C PHE A 57 -5.15 0.43 -7.68
N HIS A 58 -4.75 1.38 -8.52
CA HIS A 58 -4.52 2.77 -8.15
C HIS A 58 -5.79 3.42 -7.59
N SER A 59 -6.93 3.19 -8.25
CA SER A 59 -8.23 3.72 -7.80
C SER A 59 -8.62 3.16 -6.43
N ALA A 60 -8.42 1.85 -6.20
CA ALA A 60 -8.69 1.23 -4.91
C ALA A 60 -7.77 1.76 -3.79
N VAL A 61 -6.50 2.03 -4.10
CA VAL A 61 -5.56 2.66 -3.15
C VAL A 61 -6.00 4.08 -2.82
N ALA A 62 -6.37 4.90 -3.82
CA ALA A 62 -6.85 6.26 -3.59
C ALA A 62 -8.11 6.29 -2.72
N GLU A 63 -9.09 5.42 -2.99
CA GLU A 63 -10.30 5.28 -2.18
C GLU A 63 -9.98 4.87 -0.73
N LEU A 64 -9.00 3.97 -0.52
CA LEU A 64 -8.54 3.59 0.82
C LEU A 64 -7.86 4.75 1.56
N MET A 65 -7.15 5.63 0.84
CA MET A 65 -6.54 6.82 1.45
C MET A 65 -7.60 7.84 1.86
N GLU A 66 -8.56 8.13 0.98
CA GLU A 66 -9.65 9.07 1.25
C GLU A 66 -10.52 8.61 2.43
N ASN A 67 -10.97 7.35 2.43
CA ASN A 67 -11.83 6.80 3.48
C ASN A 67 -11.17 6.79 4.87
N ASN A 68 -9.83 6.76 4.91
CA ASN A 68 -9.06 6.72 6.15
C ASN A 68 -8.39 8.06 6.49
N HIS A 69 -8.66 9.13 5.73
CA HIS A 69 -8.09 10.47 5.92
C HIS A 69 -6.54 10.47 5.93
N LEU A 70 -5.94 9.73 4.99
CA LEU A 70 -4.50 9.54 4.87
C LEU A 70 -3.88 10.47 3.81
N GLU A 71 -2.58 10.74 3.93
CA GLU A 71 -1.80 11.62 3.04
C GLU A 71 -0.98 10.85 2.00
#